data_AF-A0A957U9Z4-F1
#
_entry.id   AF-A0A957U9Z4-F1
#
_cell.length_a   1.000
_cell.length_b   1.000
_cell.length_c   1.000
_cell.angle_alpha   90.00
_cell.angle_beta   90.00
_cell.angle_gamma   90.00
#
_symmetry.space_group_name_H-M   'P 1'
#
loop_
_entity.id
_entity.type
_entity.pdbx_description
1 polymer ?
#
loop_
_entity_poly.entity_id
_entity_poly.type
_entity_poly.pdbx_seq_one_letter_code
_entity_poly.pdbx_strand_id
1 'polypeptide(L)'
;MPPRIHNAFLFQAFNAVSWQICLGSPLILFARELGAPAVVLGLLAGLAPLTSSLQLLVAPHAERIGYRRLMLSGWSARVVMLIFLALLPLAAVYMPAPATIGVLIAIMLAFTTMRGIATCAWLPWVASIVPRAVRGSYLSR
;
A
#
# COMPACT_ATOMS: atom_id res chain seq x y z
N MET A 1 -6.72 -28.15 9.38
CA MET A 1 -5.75 -27.24 8.72
C MET A 1 -4.54 -27.12 9.62
N PRO A 2 -3.30 -26.98 9.10
CA PRO A 2 -2.14 -26.73 9.93
C PRO A 2 -2.39 -25.47 10.79
N PRO A 3 -2.17 -25.50 12.11
CA PRO A 3 -2.50 -24.40 13.02
C PRO A 3 -1.80 -23.05 12.70
N ARG A 4 -0.85 -23.02 11.76
CA ARG A 4 -0.10 -21.83 11.34
C ARG A 4 -0.81 -20.93 10.31
N ILE A 5 -1.91 -21.37 9.69
CA ILE A 5 -2.60 -20.61 8.63
C ILE A 5 -3.49 -19.50 9.20
N HIS A 6 -4.04 -19.68 10.41
CA HIS A 6 -4.92 -18.70 11.05
C HIS A 6 -4.22 -17.35 11.27
N ASN A 7 -2.94 -17.37 11.62
CA ASN A 7 -2.12 -16.17 11.80
C ASN A 7 -1.96 -15.36 10.51
N ALA A 8 -1.95 -16.02 9.34
CA ALA A 8 -1.84 -15.34 8.05
C ALA A 8 -3.13 -14.57 7.71
N PHE A 9 -4.31 -15.16 7.99
CA PHE A 9 -5.60 -14.51 7.80
C PHE A 9 -5.80 -13.34 8.76
N LEU A 10 -5.45 -13.51 10.04
CA LEU A 10 -5.50 -12.44 11.03
C LEU A 10 -4.60 -11.26 10.64
N PHE A 11 -3.38 -11.55 10.21
CA PHE A 11 -2.47 -10.54 9.67
C PHE A 11 -3.07 -9.79 8.47
N GLN A 12 -3.68 -10.53 7.54
CA GLN A 12 -4.32 -9.93 6.35
C GLN A 12 -5.51 -9.04 6.73
N ALA A 13 -6.33 -9.46 7.70
CA ALA A 13 -7.47 -8.69 8.20
C ALA A 13 -7.00 -7.37 8.83
N PHE A 14 -6.02 -7.42 9.74
CA PHE A 14 -5.44 -6.21 10.34
C PHE A 14 -4.80 -5.28 9.31
N ASN A 15 -4.11 -5.84 8.32
CA ASN A 15 -3.51 -5.06 7.23
C ASN A 15 -4.59 -4.37 6.36
N ALA A 16 -5.71 -5.05 6.08
CA ALA A 16 -6.82 -4.49 5.33
C ALA A 16 -7.52 -3.34 6.09
N VAL A 17 -7.68 -3.46 7.41
CA VAL A 17 -8.26 -2.40 8.25
C VAL A 17 -7.32 -1.20 8.32
N SER A 18 -6.03 -1.42 8.60
CA SER A 18 -5.00 -0.37 8.58
C SER A 18 -5.00 0.39 7.26
N TRP A 19 -5.22 -0.31 6.13
CA TRP A 19 -5.31 0.32 4.82
C TRP A 19 -6.47 1.31 4.70
N GLN A 20 -7.67 0.91 5.12
CA GLN A 20 -8.86 1.76 5.01
C GLN A 20 -8.71 3.04 5.84
N ILE A 21 -8.07 2.92 7.00
CA ILE A 21 -7.82 4.06 7.88
C ILE A 21 -6.76 4.99 7.27
N CYS A 22 -5.71 4.44 6.66
CA CYS A 22 -4.61 5.25 6.15
C CYS A 22 -4.85 5.87 4.76
N LEU A 23 -5.57 5.22 3.83
CA LEU A 23 -5.80 5.76 2.47
C LEU A 23 -7.23 6.15 2.17
N GLY A 24 -8.14 5.85 3.10
CA GLY A 24 -9.53 6.22 2.95
C GLY A 24 -9.76 7.70 3.27
N SER A 25 -10.94 7.94 3.85
CA SER A 25 -11.49 9.26 4.11
C SER A 25 -10.58 10.23 4.86
N PRO A 26 -9.77 9.84 5.87
CA PRO A 26 -8.99 10.81 6.66
C PRO A 26 -8.01 11.65 5.82
N LEU A 27 -7.41 11.05 4.80
CA LEU A 27 -6.34 11.66 4.02
C LEU A 27 -6.89 12.66 2.99
N ILE A 28 -8.00 12.29 2.33
CA ILE A 28 -8.74 13.17 1.43
C ILE A 28 -9.35 14.35 2.21
N LEU A 29 -9.89 14.08 3.41
CA LEU A 29 -10.40 15.13 4.29
C LEU A 29 -9.28 16.07 4.75
N PHE A 30 -8.12 15.54 5.14
CA PHE A 30 -6.97 16.35 5.51
C PHE A 30 -6.52 17.27 4.37
N ALA A 31 -6.40 16.75 3.14
CA ALA A 31 -6.10 17.56 1.97
C ALA A 31 -7.17 18.64 1.72
N ARG A 32 -8.46 18.30 1.89
CA ARG A 32 -9.58 19.23 1.72
C ARG A 32 -9.54 20.36 2.76
N GLU A 33 -9.28 20.05 4.02
CA GLU A 33 -9.15 21.05 5.11
C GLU A 33 -7.97 22.01 4.87
N LEU A 34 -6.90 21.54 4.23
CA LEU A 34 -5.79 22.39 3.78
C LEU A 34 -6.13 23.27 2.56
N GLY A 35 -7.36 23.20 2.04
CA GLY A 35 -7.81 23.96 0.89
C GLY A 35 -7.39 23.37 -0.46
N ALA A 36 -7.08 22.06 -0.52
CA ALA A 36 -6.72 21.42 -1.78
C ALA A 36 -7.88 21.49 -2.80
N PRO A 37 -7.61 21.87 -4.07
CA PRO A 37 -8.63 21.91 -5.10
C PRO A 37 -9.11 20.51 -5.47
N ALA A 38 -10.32 20.41 -6.02
CA ALA A 38 -10.94 19.14 -6.40
C ALA A 38 -10.06 18.27 -7.33
N VAL A 39 -9.25 18.89 -8.20
CA VAL A 39 -8.29 18.21 -9.07
C VAL A 39 -7.25 17.43 -8.25
N VAL A 40 -6.74 18.00 -7.15
CA VAL A 40 -5.77 17.33 -6.27
C VAL A 40 -6.44 16.19 -5.50
N LEU A 41 -7.67 16.37 -5.04
CA LEU A 41 -8.41 15.30 -4.37
C LEU A 41 -8.68 14.12 -5.31
N GLY A 42 -9.07 14.41 -6.55
CA GLY A 42 -9.25 13.41 -7.60
C GLY A 42 -7.95 12.69 -7.95
N LEU A 43 -6.83 13.41 -8.02
CA LEU A 43 -5.51 12.82 -8.20
C LEU A 43 -5.18 11.86 -7.06
N LEU A 44 -5.31 12.30 -5.80
CA LEU A 44 -5.03 11.47 -4.62
C LEU A 44 -5.87 10.19 -4.60
N ALA A 45 -7.16 10.28 -4.92
CA ALA A 45 -8.03 9.12 -5.04
C ALA A 45 -7.63 8.18 -6.20
N GLY A 46 -7.14 8.75 -7.31
CA GLY A 46 -6.72 8.02 -8.51
C GLY A 46 -5.31 7.42 -8.44
N LEU A 47 -4.44 7.87 -7.53
CA LEU A 47 -3.05 7.37 -7.43
C LEU A 47 -2.98 5.86 -7.19
N ALA A 48 -3.87 5.32 -6.36
CA ALA A 48 -3.89 3.89 -6.04
C ALA A 48 -4.12 3.01 -7.29
N PRO A 49 -5.20 3.19 -8.08
CA PRO A 49 -5.39 2.41 -9.30
C PRO A 49 -4.33 2.71 -10.38
N LEU A 50 -3.91 3.96 -10.54
CA LEU A 50 -2.88 4.33 -11.54
C LEU A 50 -1.55 3.61 -11.31
N THR A 51 -1.06 3.65 -10.08
CA THR A 51 0.21 2.98 -9.73
C THR A 51 0.06 1.46 -9.65
N SER A 52 -1.14 0.95 -9.36
CA SER A 52 -1.42 -0.49 -9.46
C SER A 52 -1.29 -0.99 -10.89
N SER A 53 -1.64 -0.19 -11.91
CA SER A 53 -1.42 -0.58 -13.32
C SER A 53 0.07 -0.75 -13.67
N LEU A 54 0.98 -0.02 -13.01
CA LEU A 54 2.42 -0.19 -13.18
C LEU A 54 2.94 -1.57 -12.73
N GLN A 55 2.17 -2.30 -11.90
CA GLN A 55 2.55 -3.63 -11.45
C GLN A 55 2.75 -4.61 -12.62
N LEU A 56 2.05 -4.41 -13.75
CA LEU A 56 2.17 -5.25 -14.94
C LEU A 56 3.57 -5.16 -15.57
N LEU A 57 4.19 -3.98 -15.51
CA LEU A 57 5.55 -3.75 -16.02
C LEU A 57 6.62 -4.33 -15.09
N VAL A 58 6.32 -4.36 -13.78
CA VAL A 58 7.25 -4.83 -12.76
C VAL A 58 7.19 -6.34 -12.57
N ALA A 59 6.06 -6.98 -12.89
CA ALA A 59 5.87 -8.43 -12.73
C ALA A 59 6.96 -9.30 -13.40
N PRO A 60 7.41 -9.05 -14.65
CA PRO A 60 8.50 -9.82 -15.26
C PRO A 60 9.86 -9.65 -14.54
N HIS A 61 10.07 -8.50 -13.90
CA HIS A 61 11.29 -8.19 -13.16
C HIS A 61 11.25 -8.78 -11.74
N ALA A 62 10.06 -8.95 -11.17
CA ALA A 62 9.85 -9.49 -9.83
C ALA A 62 10.40 -10.93 -9.69
N GLU A 63 10.27 -11.75 -10.74
CA GLU A 63 10.79 -13.12 -10.74
C GLU A 63 12.32 -13.16 -10.61
N ARG A 64 13.04 -12.19 -11.22
CA ARG A 64 14.50 -12.09 -11.14
C ARG A 64 15.01 -11.58 -9.80
N ILE A 65 14.25 -10.70 -9.13
CA ILE A 65 14.62 -10.09 -7.83
C ILE A 65 14.33 -11.05 -6.67
N GLY A 66 13.31 -11.90 -6.82
CA GLY A 66 12.85 -12.85 -5.81
C GLY A 66 11.68 -12.31 -5.00
N TYR A 67 10.59 -13.08 -5.02
CA TYR A 67 9.30 -12.69 -4.45
C TYR A 67 9.34 -12.36 -2.95
N ARG A 68 10.09 -13.12 -2.15
CA ARG A 68 10.23 -12.88 -0.71
C ARG A 68 10.86 -11.52 -0.41
N ARG A 69 11.92 -11.16 -1.14
CA ARG A 69 12.65 -9.91 -0.93
C ARG A 69 11.80 -8.72 -1.35
N LEU A 70 11.13 -8.83 -2.50
CA LEU A 70 10.22 -7.80 -3.02
C LEU A 70 9.03 -7.55 -2.08
N MET A 71 8.45 -8.63 -1.53
CA MET A 71 7.37 -8.55 -0.56
C MET A 71 7.80 -7.85 0.72
N LEU A 72 8.91 -8.30 1.32
CA LEU A 72 9.43 -7.71 2.56
C LEU A 72 9.85 -6.25 2.36
N SER A 73 10.53 -5.92 1.27
CA SER A 73 10.94 -4.54 0.99
C SER A 73 9.73 -3.63 0.77
N GLY A 74 8.74 -4.09 0.01
CA GLY A 74 7.52 -3.34 -0.24
C GLY A 74 6.69 -3.14 1.04
N TRP A 75 6.63 -4.16 1.89
CA TRP A 75 5.93 -4.07 3.17
C TRP A 75 6.64 -3.15 4.17
N SER A 76 7.96 -3.26 4.32
CA SER A 76 8.74 -2.36 5.18
C SER A 76 8.68 -0.91 4.70
N ALA A 77 8.83 -0.67 3.40
CA ALA A 77 8.70 0.66 2.82
C ALA A 77 7.31 1.27 3.08
N ARG A 78 6.27 0.44 3.00
CA ARG A 78 4.90 0.85 3.32
C ARG A 78 4.76 1.33 4.78
N VAL A 79 5.33 0.60 5.73
CA VAL A 79 5.32 1.01 7.15
C VAL A 79 6.04 2.34 7.33
N VAL A 80 7.22 2.51 6.72
CA VAL A 80 7.98 3.77 6.78
C VAL A 80 7.18 4.94 6.20
N MET A 81 6.52 4.75 5.06
CA MET A 81 5.66 5.77 4.46
C MET A 81 4.44 6.10 5.33
N LEU A 82 3.85 5.13 6.04
CA LEU A 82 2.78 5.40 7.01
C LEU A 82 3.26 6.21 8.20
N ILE A 83 4.50 6.00 8.66
CA ILE A 83 5.12 6.82 9.71
C ILE A 83 5.24 8.26 9.21
N PHE A 84 5.77 8.49 8.00
CA PHE A 84 5.85 9.85 7.44
C PHE A 84 4.48 10.50 7.28
N LEU A 85 3.49 9.75 6.82
CA LEU A 85 2.12 10.23 6.71
C LEU A 85 1.53 10.62 8.08
N ALA A 86 1.79 9.82 9.12
CA ALA A 86 1.33 10.12 10.48
C ALA A 86 2.06 11.32 11.11
N LEU A 87 3.30 11.58 10.71
CA LEU A 87 4.06 12.76 11.14
C LEU A 87 3.70 14.03 10.34
N LEU A 88 3.07 13.89 9.18
CA LEU A 88 2.74 15.02 8.32
C LEU A 88 1.85 16.08 8.99
N PRO A 89 0.79 15.74 9.76
CA PRO A 89 -0.02 16.76 10.45
C PRO A 89 0.78 17.56 11.47
N LEU A 90 1.78 16.95 12.11
CA LEU A 90 2.67 17.64 13.06
C LEU A 90 3.61 18.59 12.32
N ALA A 91 4.15 18.17 11.17
CA ALA A 91 4.98 19.02 10.32
C ALA A 91 4.18 20.15 9.65
N ALA A 92 2.90 19.91 9.35
CA ALA A 92 2.01 20.87 8.72
C ALA A 92 1.81 22.16 9.54
N VAL A 93 2.02 22.11 10.86
CA VAL A 93 2.01 23.30 11.74
C VAL A 93 3.10 24.31 11.35
N TYR A 94 4.21 23.82 10.77
CA TYR A 94 5.37 24.64 10.40
C TYR A 94 5.47 24.91 8.90
N MET A 95 4.52 24.45 8.09
CA MET A 95 4.57 24.51 6.64
C MET A 95 3.32 25.20 6.07
N PRO A 96 3.47 26.01 5.00
CA PRO A 96 2.31 26.57 4.32
C PRO A 96 1.51 25.46 3.63
N ALA A 97 0.19 25.62 3.57
CA ALA A 97 -0.72 24.59 3.06
C ALA A 97 -0.34 24.02 1.67
N PRO A 98 0.10 24.82 0.67
CA PRO A 98 0.55 24.28 -0.62
C PRO A 98 1.74 23.33 -0.51
N ALA A 99 2.69 23.61 0.41
CA ALA A 99 3.85 22.74 0.63
C ALA A 99 3.43 21.43 1.29
N THR A 100 2.55 21.48 2.29
CA THR A 100 2.00 20.29 2.97
C THR A 100 1.25 19.39 1.98
N ILE A 101 0.45 19.97 1.08
CA ILE A 101 -0.25 19.24 0.02
C ILE A 101 0.76 18.58 -0.94
N GLY A 102 1.82 19.29 -1.34
CA GLY A 102 2.87 18.71 -2.18
C GLY A 102 3.56 17.51 -1.53
N VAL A 103 3.89 17.61 -0.24
CA VAL A 103 4.49 16.51 0.54
C VAL A 103 3.50 15.35 0.67
N LEU A 104 2.21 15.62 0.90
CA LEU A 104 1.16 14.60 0.95
C LEU A 104 1.10 13.78 -0.36
N ILE A 105 1.08 14.48 -1.51
CA ILE A 105 1.07 13.83 -2.82
C ILE A 105 2.33 12.98 -3.02
N ALA A 106 3.50 13.50 -2.66
CA ALA A 106 4.77 12.78 -2.80
C ALA A 106 4.79 11.49 -1.94
N ILE A 107 4.39 11.59 -0.67
CA ILE A 107 4.28 10.43 0.23
C ILE A 107 3.29 9.42 -0.34
N MET A 108 2.12 9.88 -0.81
CA MET A 108 1.10 9.00 -1.38
C MET A 108 1.57 8.31 -2.66
N LEU A 109 2.20 9.04 -3.58
CA LEU A 109 2.74 8.47 -4.80
C LEU A 109 3.81 7.41 -4.51
N ALA A 110 4.74 7.70 -3.60
CA ALA A 110 5.78 6.75 -3.20
C ALA A 110 5.15 5.49 -2.57
N PHE A 111 4.22 5.70 -1.65
CA PHE A 111 3.49 4.65 -0.97
C PHE A 111 2.68 3.75 -1.92
N THR A 112 1.91 4.33 -2.84
CA THR A 112 1.07 3.57 -3.79
C THR A 112 1.92 2.85 -4.83
N THR A 113 3.05 3.43 -5.25
CA THR A 113 4.02 2.77 -6.14
C THR A 113 4.67 1.56 -5.48
N MET A 114 5.18 1.70 -4.26
CA MET A 114 5.78 0.58 -3.53
C MET A 114 4.77 -0.53 -3.26
N ARG A 115 3.50 -0.17 -3.03
CA ARG A 115 2.42 -1.15 -2.95
C ARG A 115 2.20 -1.87 -4.27
N GLY A 116 2.10 -1.16 -5.39
CA GLY A 116 1.90 -1.80 -6.71
C GLY A 116 2.97 -2.86 -6.99
N ILE A 117 4.22 -2.52 -6.70
CA ILE A 117 5.37 -3.44 -6.80
C ILE A 117 5.23 -4.63 -5.84
N ALA A 118 4.87 -4.41 -4.59
CA ALA A 118 4.74 -5.50 -3.60
C ALA A 118 3.60 -6.47 -3.95
N THR A 119 2.50 -5.94 -4.51
CA THR A 119 1.27 -6.69 -4.75
C THR A 119 1.46 -7.73 -5.85
N CYS A 120 2.27 -7.47 -6.88
CA CYS A 120 2.54 -8.45 -7.92
C CYS A 120 3.31 -9.69 -7.41
N ALA A 121 4.09 -9.54 -6.33
CA ALA A 121 4.81 -10.65 -5.69
C ALA A 121 3.95 -11.44 -4.69
N TRP A 122 2.75 -10.97 -4.31
CA TRP A 122 1.92 -11.63 -3.29
C TRP A 122 1.44 -13.02 -3.71
N LEU A 123 0.75 -13.10 -4.85
CA LEU A 123 0.18 -14.36 -5.32
C LEU A 123 1.27 -15.42 -5.58
N PRO A 124 2.39 -15.09 -6.28
CA PRO A 124 3.48 -16.05 -6.50
C PRO A 124 4.15 -16.50 -5.21
N TRP A 125 4.32 -15.60 -4.23
CA TRP A 125 4.93 -15.93 -2.94
C TRP A 125 4.05 -16.84 -2.08
N VAL A 126 2.75 -16.57 -2.00
CA VAL A 126 1.81 -17.45 -1.31
C VAL A 126 1.75 -18.81 -2.00
N ALA A 127 1.76 -18.85 -3.33
CA ALA A 127 1.80 -20.09 -4.08
C ALA A 127 3.06 -20.91 -3.77
N SER A 128 4.24 -20.30 -3.58
CA SER A 128 5.46 -21.03 -3.22
C SER A 128 5.46 -21.61 -1.80
N ILE A 129 4.68 -21.02 -0.88
CA ILE A 129 4.54 -21.50 0.51
C ILE A 129 3.44 -22.55 0.65
N VAL A 130 2.33 -22.43 -0.10
CA VAL A 130 1.15 -23.29 0.05
C VAL A 130 1.26 -24.55 -0.83
N PRO A 131 1.18 -25.77 -0.25
CA PRO A 131 1.21 -27.02 -0.99
C PRO A 131 0.12 -27.09 -2.07
N ARG A 132 0.45 -27.66 -3.25
CA ARG A 132 -0.44 -27.70 -4.42
C ARG A 132 -1.83 -28.28 -4.11
N ALA A 133 -1.91 -29.24 -3.19
CA ALA A 133 -3.14 -29.91 -2.79
C ALA A 133 -4.18 -29.01 -2.08
N VAL A 134 -3.76 -27.88 -1.48
CA VAL A 134 -4.64 -27.02 -0.66
C VAL A 134 -4.79 -25.59 -1.21
N ARG A 135 -4.11 -25.24 -2.31
CA ARG A 135 -4.18 -23.89 -2.93
C ARG A 135 -5.60 -23.47 -3.29
N GLY A 136 -6.40 -24.39 -3.84
CA GLY A 136 -7.79 -24.10 -4.23
C GLY A 136 -8.67 -23.69 -3.05
N SER A 137 -8.51 -24.32 -1.88
CA SER A 137 -9.29 -23.97 -0.69
C SER A 137 -8.79 -22.71 0.04
N TYR A 138 -7.51 -22.35 -0.18
CA TYR A 138 -6.91 -21.15 0.41
C TYR A 138 -7.24 -19.88 -0.40
N LEU A 139 -7.43 -20.00 -1.72
CA LEU A 139 -7.78 -18.88 -2.59
C LEU A 139 -9.29 -18.60 -2.68
N SER A 140 -10.14 -19.56 -2.30
CA SER A 140 -11.60 -19.45 -2.39
C SER A 140 -12.28 -18.91 -1.13
N ARG A 141 -11.51 -18.59 -0.07
CA ARG A 141 -11.99 -18.08 1.22
C ARG A 141 -11.21 -16.84 1.61
#